data_AF-K1TCA9-F1
#
_entry.id   AF-K1TCA9-F1
#
_cell.length_a   1.000
_cell.length_b   1.000
_cell.length_c   1.000
_cell.angle_alpha   90.00
_cell.angle_beta   90.00
_cell.angle_gamma   90.00
#
_symmetry.space_group_name_H-M   'P 1'
#
loop_
_entity.id
_entity.type
_entity.pdbx_description
1 polymer ?
#
loop_
_entity_poly.entity_id
_entity_poly.type
_entity_poly.pdbx_seq_one_letter_code
_entity_poly.pdbx_strand_id
1 'polypeptide(L)'
;MKNTATKALRALCGMVVMLALMAGITSVPVLAASNGIYTATATSHYRHPTTGVIEDSGGEGSAVLGQSMTDSALNKSALVEVDANGNTWVTIRLNLMDNIQSPKFQMDGSSVSATLMQEDYSNNTADYRMKVNSENSIIR
;
A
#
# COMPACT_ATOMS: atom_id res chain seq x y z
N MET A 1 -0.89 -55.92 -34.86
CA MET A 1 -1.37 -54.57 -35.25
C MET A 1 -2.23 -53.87 -34.17
N LYS A 2 -2.99 -54.59 -33.31
CA LYS A 2 -3.88 -53.96 -32.31
C LYS A 2 -3.18 -53.15 -31.19
N ASN A 3 -1.95 -53.51 -30.79
CA ASN A 3 -1.23 -52.86 -29.67
C ASN A 3 -0.64 -51.47 -30.00
N THR A 4 -0.43 -51.14 -31.27
CA THR A 4 0.17 -49.86 -31.69
C THR A 4 -0.87 -48.74 -31.67
N ALA A 5 -2.12 -49.05 -32.06
CA ALA A 5 -3.23 -48.11 -32.08
C ALA A 5 -3.62 -47.63 -30.68
N THR A 6 -3.60 -48.50 -29.66
CA THR A 6 -3.93 -48.14 -28.27
C THR A 6 -2.85 -47.27 -27.61
N LYS A 7 -1.57 -47.49 -27.96
CA LYS A 7 -0.46 -46.65 -27.51
C LYS A 7 -0.49 -45.26 -28.17
N ALA A 8 -0.81 -45.20 -29.47
CA ALA A 8 -1.00 -43.93 -30.18
C ALA A 8 -2.19 -43.13 -29.63
N LEU A 9 -3.31 -43.79 -29.32
CA LEU A 9 -4.49 -43.14 -28.75
C LEU A 9 -4.24 -42.62 -27.31
N ARG A 10 -3.50 -43.37 -26.49
CA ARG A 10 -3.08 -42.91 -25.15
C ARG A 10 -2.10 -41.74 -25.21
N ALA A 11 -1.15 -41.76 -26.15
CA ALA A 11 -0.24 -40.65 -26.37
C ALA A 11 -0.97 -39.39 -26.85
N LEU A 12 -1.95 -39.55 -27.76
CA LEU A 12 -2.81 -38.46 -28.22
C LEU A 12 -3.64 -37.87 -27.06
N CYS A 13 -4.28 -38.71 -26.25
CA CYS A 13 -5.02 -38.26 -25.07
C CYS A 13 -4.13 -37.53 -24.06
N GLY A 14 -2.92 -38.01 -23.79
CA GLY A 14 -1.98 -37.34 -22.89
C GLY A 14 -1.55 -35.96 -23.40
N MET A 15 -1.36 -35.83 -24.72
CA MET A 15 -0.99 -34.57 -25.37
C MET A 15 -2.13 -33.55 -25.32
N VAL A 16 -3.38 -33.99 -25.54
CA VAL A 16 -4.58 -33.16 -25.44
C VAL A 16 -4.78 -32.64 -24.01
N VAL A 17 -4.52 -33.47 -23.00
CA VAL A 17 -4.62 -33.07 -21.58
C VAL A 17 -3.56 -32.02 -21.24
N MET A 18 -2.31 -32.18 -21.68
CA MET A 18 -1.28 -31.14 -21.45
C MET A 18 -1.61 -29.81 -22.13
N LEU A 19 -2.13 -29.83 -23.36
CA LEU A 19 -2.58 -28.62 -24.06
C LEU A 19 -3.74 -27.93 -23.32
N ALA A 20 -4.67 -28.70 -22.76
CA ALA A 20 -5.76 -28.15 -21.95
C ALA A 20 -5.27 -27.53 -20.64
N LEU A 21 -4.26 -28.11 -19.98
CA LEU A 21 -3.66 -27.53 -18.77
C LEU A 21 -2.90 -26.23 -19.07
N MET A 22 -2.18 -26.16 -20.20
CA MET A 22 -1.49 -24.93 -20.63
C MET A 22 -2.46 -23.80 -20.98
N ALA A 23 -3.64 -24.13 -21.51
CA ALA A 23 -4.70 -23.15 -21.80
C ALA A 23 -5.38 -22.59 -20.52
N GLY A 24 -5.20 -23.25 -19.38
CA GLY A 24 -5.74 -22.83 -18.08
C GLY A 24 -4.87 -21.85 -17.30
N ILE A 25 -3.64 -21.57 -17.76
CA ILE A 25 -2.76 -20.58 -17.14
C ILE A 25 -3.17 -19.19 -17.67
N THR A 26 -4.35 -18.74 -17.24
CA THR A 26 -4.75 -17.35 -17.48
C THR A 26 -3.91 -16.48 -16.55
N SER A 27 -3.10 -15.60 -17.12
CA SER A 27 -2.41 -14.55 -16.36
C SER A 27 -3.45 -13.76 -15.57
N VAL A 28 -3.38 -13.81 -14.24
CA VAL A 28 -4.14 -12.88 -13.40
C VAL A 28 -3.49 -11.51 -13.60
N PRO A 29 -4.17 -10.53 -14.21
CA PRO A 29 -3.60 -9.20 -14.31
C PRO A 29 -3.44 -8.66 -12.89
N VAL A 30 -2.20 -8.41 -12.48
CA VAL A 30 -1.93 -7.53 -11.35
C VAL A 30 -2.35 -6.14 -11.82
N LEU A 31 -3.46 -5.65 -11.27
CA LEU A 31 -3.92 -4.28 -11.47
C LEU A 31 -3.00 -3.38 -10.66
N ALA A 32 -1.92 -2.91 -11.28
CA ALA A 32 -1.23 -1.74 -10.78
C ALA A 32 -2.12 -0.52 -11.00
N ALA A 33 -2.12 0.42 -10.06
CA ALA A 33 -2.73 1.73 -10.28
C ALA A 33 -2.20 2.33 -11.59
N SER A 34 -3.08 2.91 -12.41
CA SER A 34 -2.66 3.52 -13.67
C SER A 34 -1.64 4.62 -13.41
N ASN A 35 -0.61 4.71 -14.26
CA ASN A 35 0.38 5.78 -14.19
C ASN A 35 -0.30 7.16 -14.17
N GLY A 36 0.10 8.02 -13.25
CA GLY A 36 -0.53 9.32 -13.08
C GLY A 36 -0.45 9.87 -11.66
N ILE A 37 -1.12 11.01 -11.47
CA ILE A 37 -1.22 11.71 -10.20
C ILE A 37 -2.70 11.74 -9.81
N TYR A 38 -3.01 11.31 -8.60
CA TYR A 38 -4.37 11.28 -8.07
C TYR A 38 -4.39 11.73 -6.62
N THR A 39 -5.57 12.16 -6.18
CA THR A 39 -5.83 12.44 -4.77
C THR A 39 -6.39 11.18 -4.11
N ALA A 40 -5.95 10.93 -2.88
CA ALA A 40 -6.43 9.83 -2.06
C ALA A 40 -6.87 10.36 -0.69
N THR A 41 -7.73 9.60 -0.01
CA THR A 41 -8.11 9.87 1.37
C THR A 41 -7.08 9.25 2.30
N ALA A 42 -6.36 10.09 3.06
CA ALA A 42 -5.49 9.63 4.12
C ALA A 42 -6.32 9.31 5.36
N THR A 43 -6.33 8.05 5.77
CA THR A 43 -7.06 7.60 6.96
C THR A 43 -6.08 7.42 8.11
N SER A 44 -6.36 8.10 9.21
CA SER A 44 -5.52 8.09 10.40
C SER A 44 -5.98 6.97 11.35
N HIS A 45 -5.02 6.32 12.02
CA HIS A 45 -5.31 5.19 12.89
C HIS A 45 -4.42 5.24 14.13
N TYR A 46 -5.03 5.42 15.30
CA TYR A 46 -4.33 5.27 16.58
C TYR A 46 -4.14 3.79 16.94
N ARG A 47 -5.13 2.97 16.60
CA ARG A 47 -5.06 1.52 16.65
C ARG A 47 -4.70 0.99 15.26
N HIS A 48 -3.66 0.17 15.18
CA HIS A 48 -3.22 -0.41 13.92
C HIS A 48 -4.38 -1.15 13.21
N PRO A 49 -4.69 -0.84 11.93
CA PRO A 49 -5.95 -1.26 11.29
C PRO A 49 -6.03 -2.76 11.01
N THR A 50 -4.91 -3.45 10.82
CA THR A 50 -4.86 -4.91 10.61
C THR A 50 -4.60 -5.73 11.87
N THR A 51 -3.66 -5.33 12.74
CA THR A 51 -3.32 -6.10 13.94
C THR A 51 -4.20 -5.77 15.15
N GLY A 52 -4.83 -4.59 15.14
CA GLY A 52 -5.63 -4.11 16.26
C GLY A 52 -4.81 -3.65 17.47
N VAL A 53 -3.48 -3.63 17.38
CA VAL A 53 -2.59 -3.23 18.49
C VAL A 53 -2.47 -1.70 18.55
N ILE A 54 -2.48 -1.14 19.75
CA ILE A 54 -2.09 0.25 20.01
C ILE A 54 -0.63 0.23 20.45
N GLU A 55 0.23 0.88 19.68
CA GLU A 55 1.66 0.99 20.00
C GLU A 55 2.00 2.24 20.82
N ASP A 56 1.12 3.24 20.80
CA ASP A 56 1.30 4.43 21.61
C ASP A 56 1.18 4.12 23.10
N SER A 57 2.00 4.82 23.89
CA SER A 57 2.11 4.64 25.34
C SER A 57 0.80 4.92 26.10
N GLY A 58 -0.12 5.70 25.54
CA GLY A 58 -1.45 5.95 26.10
C GLY A 58 -2.35 4.69 26.13
N GLY A 59 -2.06 3.70 25.28
CA GLY A 59 -2.69 2.39 25.25
C GLY A 59 -4.21 2.42 25.09
N GLU A 60 -4.86 1.34 25.52
CA GLU A 60 -6.32 1.15 25.43
C GLU A 60 -7.13 2.22 26.15
N GLY A 61 -6.63 2.70 27.30
CA GLY A 61 -7.31 3.73 28.09
C GLY A 61 -7.42 5.07 27.38
N SER A 62 -6.54 5.33 26.40
CA SER A 62 -6.52 6.56 25.62
C SER A 62 -7.06 6.37 24.20
N ALA A 63 -7.62 5.21 23.84
CA ALA A 63 -7.94 4.89 22.44
C ALA A 63 -8.81 5.95 21.73
N VAL A 64 -9.84 6.47 22.41
CA VAL A 64 -10.75 7.48 21.82
C VAL A 64 -10.06 8.84 21.66
N LEU A 65 -9.32 9.27 22.69
CA LEU A 65 -8.59 10.54 22.64
C LEU A 65 -7.43 10.47 21.65
N GLY A 66 -6.67 9.38 21.67
CA GLY A 66 -5.59 9.05 20.74
C GLY A 66 -6.05 9.11 19.30
N GLN A 67 -7.16 8.45 18.97
CA GLN A 67 -7.74 8.53 17.61
C GLN A 67 -8.08 9.97 17.22
N SER A 68 -8.69 10.74 18.12
CA SER A 68 -9.04 12.14 17.87
C SER A 68 -7.80 13.02 17.64
N MET A 69 -6.72 12.75 18.37
CA MET A 69 -5.42 13.42 18.17
C MET A 69 -4.81 13.06 16.82
N THR A 70 -4.79 11.77 16.45
CA THR A 70 -4.27 11.33 15.14
C THR A 70 -5.08 11.92 13.98
N ASP A 71 -6.41 11.98 14.11
CA ASP A 71 -7.30 12.58 13.10
C ASP A 71 -7.11 14.10 12.94
N SER A 72 -6.64 14.77 13.99
CA SER A 72 -6.34 16.20 13.95
C SER A 72 -4.96 16.49 13.36
N ALA A 73 -3.98 15.62 13.65
CA ALA A 73 -2.61 15.76 13.18
C ALA A 73 -2.46 15.41 11.69
N LEU A 74 -3.25 14.48 11.15
CA LEU A 74 -3.19 14.09 9.75
C LEU A 74 -4.22 14.86 8.91
N ASN A 75 -3.79 15.47 7.80
CA ASN A 75 -4.74 15.98 6.82
C ASN A 75 -5.42 14.82 6.07
N LYS A 76 -6.73 14.93 5.83
CA LYS A 76 -7.52 13.87 5.18
C LYS A 76 -7.22 13.69 3.69
N SER A 77 -6.57 14.65 3.06
CA SER A 77 -6.20 14.59 1.65
C SER A 77 -4.72 14.25 1.51
N ALA A 78 -4.41 13.24 0.70
CA ALA A 78 -3.06 12.90 0.27
C ALA A 78 -2.95 12.94 -1.26
N LEU A 79 -1.74 13.17 -1.75
CA LEU A 79 -1.40 13.02 -3.16
C LEU A 79 -0.74 11.68 -3.36
N VAL A 80 -1.12 10.96 -4.40
CA VAL A 80 -0.47 9.73 -4.83
C VAL A 80 0.01 9.89 -6.25
N GLU A 81 1.25 9.51 -6.49
CA GLU A 81 1.90 9.57 -7.79
C GLU A 81 2.42 8.19 -8.15
N VAL A 82 1.99 7.66 -9.30
CA VAL A 82 2.48 6.40 -9.85
C VAL A 82 3.27 6.71 -11.09
N ASP A 83 4.57 6.47 -11.04
CA ASP A 83 5.46 6.74 -12.16
C ASP A 83 5.32 5.69 -13.28
N ALA A 84 5.95 5.96 -14.43
CA ALA A 84 5.92 5.05 -15.58
C ALA A 84 6.62 3.71 -15.33
N ASN A 85 7.42 3.59 -14.27
CA ASN A 85 8.09 2.37 -13.84
C ASN A 85 7.26 1.59 -12.80
N GLY A 86 6.08 2.07 -12.43
CA GLY A 86 5.21 1.48 -11.41
C GLY A 86 5.60 1.79 -9.97
N ASN A 87 6.52 2.73 -9.73
CA ASN A 87 6.81 3.19 -8.37
C ASN A 87 5.68 4.09 -7.87
N THR A 88 5.16 3.77 -6.69
CA THR A 88 4.13 4.57 -6.03
C THR A 88 4.78 5.50 -5.00
N TRP A 89 4.45 6.77 -5.06
CA TRP A 89 4.85 7.80 -4.11
C TRP A 89 3.60 8.40 -3.49
N VAL A 90 3.66 8.65 -2.19
CA VAL A 90 2.58 9.31 -1.47
C VAL A 90 3.12 10.57 -0.82
N THR A 91 2.34 11.64 -0.88
CA THR A 91 2.59 12.87 -0.16
C THR A 91 1.45 13.08 0.83
N ILE A 92 1.79 13.04 2.11
CA ILE A 92 0.86 13.31 3.21
C ILE A 92 1.15 14.68 3.80
N ARG A 93 0.11 15.35 4.29
CA ARG A 93 0.23 16.60 5.02
C ARG A 93 0.00 16.36 6.50
N LEU A 94 0.98 16.75 7.31
CA LEU A 94 0.85 16.82 8.75
C LEU A 94 0.48 18.24 9.16
N ASN A 95 -0.49 18.36 10.05
CA ASN A 95 -0.90 19.59 10.70
C ASN A 95 -0.20 19.72 12.05
N LEU A 96 -0.28 20.90 12.66
CA LEU A 96 0.20 21.15 14.03
C LEU A 96 1.71 20.92 14.16
N MET A 97 2.49 21.26 13.13
CA MET A 97 3.93 21.03 13.08
C MET A 97 4.71 21.66 14.24
N ASP A 98 4.23 22.74 14.84
CA ASP A 98 4.80 23.30 16.08
C ASP A 98 4.85 22.29 17.25
N ASN A 99 3.97 21.28 17.22
CA ASN A 99 3.88 20.23 18.25
C ASN A 99 4.56 18.92 17.82
N ILE A 100 5.14 18.86 16.62
CA ILE A 100 5.74 17.64 16.05
C ILE A 100 7.22 17.89 15.81
N GLN A 101 8.07 17.02 16.36
CA GLN A 101 9.53 17.11 16.18
C GLN A 101 10.10 15.79 15.68
N SER A 102 11.03 15.88 14.73
CA SER A 102 11.74 14.74 14.14
C SER A 102 10.82 13.60 13.63
N PRO A 103 9.92 13.86 12.66
CA PRO A 103 9.05 12.81 12.08
C PRO A 103 9.87 11.67 11.50
N LYS A 104 9.45 10.44 11.79
CA LYS A 104 10.02 9.21 11.23
C LYS A 104 8.89 8.36 10.69
N PHE A 105 9.14 7.72 9.57
CA PHE A 105 8.14 6.93 8.88
C PHE A 105 8.63 5.51 8.67
N GLN A 106 7.71 4.56 8.85
CA GLN A 106 7.90 3.16 8.46
C GLN A 106 6.76 2.76 7.55
N MET A 107 7.06 1.95 6.55
CA MET A 107 6.08 1.31 5.67
C MET A 107 6.12 -0.18 5.96
N ASP A 108 4.98 -0.74 6.37
CA ASP A 108 4.81 -2.17 6.69
C ASP A 108 5.92 -2.71 7.64
N GLY A 109 6.33 -1.90 8.63
CA GLY A 109 7.36 -2.25 9.62
C GLY A 109 8.81 -2.03 9.18
N SER A 110 9.05 -1.53 7.97
CA SER A 110 10.39 -1.17 7.48
C SER A 110 10.55 0.34 7.39
N SER A 111 11.67 0.87 7.90
CA SER A 111 11.97 2.31 7.80
C SER A 111 11.98 2.80 6.37
N VAL A 112 11.30 3.91 6.11
CA VAL A 112 11.27 4.58 4.81
C VAL A 112 11.79 6.01 4.94
N SER A 113 12.56 6.45 3.95
CA SER A 113 12.99 7.84 3.86
C SER A 113 11.85 8.70 3.33
N ALA A 114 11.49 9.74 4.07
CA ALA A 114 10.58 10.78 3.61
C ALA A 114 11.36 12.05 3.24
N THR A 115 10.92 12.71 2.17
CA THR A 115 11.42 14.01 1.73
C THR A 115 10.39 15.07 2.12
N LEU A 116 10.85 16.12 2.80
CA LEU A 116 10.03 17.30 3.05
C LEU A 116 9.85 18.06 1.73
N MET A 117 8.60 18.20 1.29
CA MET A 117 8.25 18.85 0.03
C MET A 117 7.89 20.32 0.24
N GLN A 118 7.16 20.61 1.31
CA GLN A 118 6.70 21.97 1.62
C GLN A 118 6.50 22.12 3.13
N GLU A 119 6.88 23.28 3.67
CA GLU A 119 6.45 23.75 4.98
C GLU A 119 5.65 25.04 4.82
N ASP A 120 4.53 25.11 5.52
CA ASP A 120 3.70 26.30 5.64
C ASP A 120 3.58 26.69 7.11
N TYR A 121 4.39 27.66 7.50
CA TYR A 121 4.42 28.19 8.87
C TYR A 121 3.19 29.02 9.22
N SER A 122 2.46 29.55 8.23
CA SER A 122 1.24 30.34 8.50
C SER A 122 0.08 29.43 8.85
N ASN A 123 -0.03 28.29 8.18
CA ASN A 123 -1.05 27.28 8.43
C ASN A 123 -0.59 26.15 9.37
N ASN A 124 0.67 26.17 9.80
CA ASN A 124 1.29 25.19 10.69
C ASN A 124 1.21 23.75 10.12
N THR A 125 1.60 23.58 8.85
CA THR A 125 1.54 22.30 8.15
C THR A 125 2.84 21.96 7.43
N ALA A 126 3.15 20.67 7.28
CA ALA A 126 4.27 20.19 6.46
C ALA A 126 3.87 18.98 5.61
N ASP A 127 4.39 18.95 4.38
CA ASP A 127 4.12 17.91 3.39
C ASP A 127 5.31 16.98 3.25
N TYR A 128 5.11 15.69 3.52
CA TYR A 128 6.13 14.66 3.44
C TYR A 128 5.83 13.68 2.33
N ARG A 129 6.78 13.51 1.42
CA ARG A 129 6.72 12.56 0.32
C ARG A 129 7.56 11.33 0.61
N MET A 130 7.01 10.15 0.41
CA MET A 130 7.72 8.89 0.60
C MET A 130 7.31 7.85 -0.44
N LYS A 131 8.21 6.90 -0.70
CA LYS A 131 7.92 5.77 -1.59
C LYS A 131 7.16 4.70 -0.82
N VAL A 132 6.10 4.17 -1.43
CA VAL A 132 5.34 3.04 -0.86
C VAL A 132 5.27 1.89 -1.85
N ASN A 133 5.02 0.68 -1.33
CA ASN A 133 4.83 -0.51 -2.15
C ASN A 133 3.54 -0.43 -2.98
N SER A 134 2.49 0.11 -2.35
CA SER A 134 1.16 0.28 -2.94
C SER A 134 0.37 1.38 -2.23
N GLU A 135 -0.72 1.83 -2.83
CA GLU A 135 -1.68 2.77 -2.23
C GLU A 135 -2.37 2.24 -0.95
N ASN A 136 -2.33 0.93 -0.71
CA ASN A 136 -2.89 0.30 0.49
C ASN A 136 -1.83 0.01 1.58
N SER A 137 -0.58 0.45 1.39
CA SER A 137 0.49 0.21 2.36
C SER A 137 0.21 0.97 3.65
N ILE A 138 0.53 0.38 4.79
CA ILE A 138 0.33 1.04 6.09
C ILE A 138 1.60 1.83 6.44
N ILE A 139 1.42 3.12 6.70
CA ILE A 139 2.48 4.03 7.11
C ILE A 139 2.34 4.27 8.62
N ARG A 140 3.44 4.08 9.34
CA ARG A 140 3.59 4.28 10.78
C ARG A 140 4.52 5.44 11.07
#